data_AF-A0A357I9F0-F1
#
_entry.id   AF-A0A357I9F0-F1
#
_cell.length_a   1.000
_cell.length_b   1.000
_cell.length_c   1.000
_cell.angle_alpha   90.00
_cell.angle_beta   90.00
_cell.angle_gamma   90.00
#
_symmetry.space_group_name_H-M   'P 1'
#
loop_
_entity.id
_entity.type
_entity.pdbx_description
1 polymer ?
#
loop_
_entity_poly.entity_id
_entity_poly.type
_entity_poly.pdbx_seq_one_letter_code
_entity_poly.pdbx_strand_id
1 'polypeptide(L)'
;GRRIKLRYAHQGGVNPPIVVIHGNQVDKVPGAYKRYLSNYFQQALGLFATPVRLSFSVKENPYENRHARRLTPLQKHKQEKARARGQGASARRRR
;
A
#
# COMPACT_ATOMS: atom_id res chain seq x y z
N GLY A 1 10.10 3.91 6.48
CA GLY A 1 9.02 3.64 5.50
C GLY A 1 8.20 2.44 5.95
N ARG A 2 6.95 2.29 5.47
CA ARG A 2 6.13 1.10 5.76
C ARG A 2 6.54 -0.07 4.84
N ARG A 3 6.48 -1.31 5.34
CA ARG A 3 6.86 -2.52 4.59
C ARG A 3 5.82 -2.87 3.50
N ILE A 4 6.30 -3.25 2.32
CA ILE A 4 5.50 -3.83 1.24
C ILE A 4 5.16 -5.30 1.58
N LYS A 5 3.90 -5.70 1.44
CA LYS A 5 3.45 -7.08 1.70
C LYS A 5 2.70 -7.63 0.49
N LEU A 6 3.35 -8.51 -0.26
CA LEU A 6 2.71 -9.35 -1.28
C LEU A 6 2.00 -10.52 -0.59
N ARG A 7 0.76 -10.84 -0.98
CA ARG A 7 -0.09 -11.81 -0.28
C ARG A 7 -0.40 -13.04 -1.10
N TYR A 8 -0.98 -12.85 -2.27
CA TYR A 8 -1.34 -13.94 -3.17
C TYR A 8 -1.22 -13.47 -4.61
N ALA A 9 -1.03 -14.43 -5.50
CA ALA A 9 -0.98 -14.20 -6.94
C ALA A 9 -1.95 -15.15 -7.63
N HIS A 10 -2.58 -14.68 -8.70
CA HIS A 10 -3.45 -15.50 -9.53
C HIS A 10 -3.25 -15.16 -11.01
N GLN A 11 -3.69 -16.07 -11.89
CA GLN A 11 -3.65 -15.85 -13.33
C GLN A 11 -4.74 -14.85 -13.71
N GLY A 12 -4.34 -13.69 -14.24
CA GLY A 12 -5.27 -12.68 -14.76
C GLY A 12 -5.58 -12.83 -16.24
N GLY A 13 -4.72 -13.51 -17.00
CA GLY A 13 -4.86 -13.66 -18.44
C GLY A 13 -3.96 -14.76 -18.99
N VAL A 14 -4.33 -15.31 -20.15
CA VAL A 14 -3.69 -16.49 -20.75
C VAL A 14 -2.69 -16.13 -21.84
N ASN A 15 -3.04 -15.25 -22.78
CA ASN A 15 -2.18 -14.86 -23.89
C ASN A 15 -2.17 -13.33 -24.11
N PRO A 16 -1.12 -12.61 -23.70
CA PRO A 16 0.08 -13.08 -23.00
C PRO A 16 -0.21 -13.49 -21.53
N PRO A 17 0.58 -14.39 -20.91
CA PRO A 17 0.38 -14.78 -19.50
C PRO A 17 0.48 -13.57 -18.56
N ILE A 18 -0.58 -13.30 -17.80
CA ILE A 18 -0.63 -12.22 -16.80
C ILE A 18 -0.73 -12.82 -15.41
N VAL A 19 0.20 -12.46 -14.53
CA VAL A 19 0.15 -12.77 -13.10
C VAL A 19 -0.26 -11.51 -12.35
N VAL A 20 -1.42 -11.55 -11.70
CA VAL A 20 -1.92 -10.45 -10.87
C VAL A 20 -1.54 -10.73 -9.43
N ILE A 21 -0.74 -9.83 -8.85
CA ILE A 21 -0.24 -9.94 -7.47
C ILE A 21 -1.01 -8.97 -6.60
N HIS A 22 -1.62 -9.50 -5.54
CA HIS A 22 -2.35 -8.71 -4.56
C HIS A 22 -1.53 -8.50 -3.30
N GLY A 23 -1.70 -7.33 -2.68
CA GLY A 23 -1.06 -7.04 -1.42
C GLY A 23 -1.25 -5.61 -0.93
N ASN A 24 -0.43 -5.24 0.04
CA ASN A 24 -0.39 -3.89 0.60
C ASN A 24 0.86 -3.16 0.08
N GLN A 25 0.67 -1.91 -0.37
CA GLN A 25 1.73 -1.06 -0.93
C GLN A 25 2.44 -1.68 -2.16
N VAL A 26 1.70 -2.46 -2.94
CA VAL A 26 2.25 -3.15 -4.11
C VAL A 26 2.53 -2.21 -5.28
N ASP A 27 1.90 -1.04 -5.28
CA ASP A 27 2.19 0.11 -6.13
C ASP A 27 3.63 0.63 -5.96
N LYS A 28 4.19 0.48 -4.76
CA LYS A 28 5.54 0.98 -4.41
C LYS A 28 6.66 -0.02 -4.68
N VAL A 29 6.36 -1.16 -5.30
CA VAL A 29 7.39 -2.15 -5.62
C VAL A 29 8.37 -1.55 -6.64
N PRO A 30 9.69 -1.54 -6.35
CA PRO A 30 10.69 -1.03 -7.28
C PRO A 30 10.72 -1.84 -8.57
N GLY A 31 11.05 -1.19 -9.69
CA GLY A 31 11.12 -1.84 -11.01
C GLY A 31 12.07 -3.05 -11.05
N ALA A 32 13.17 -2.99 -10.31
CA ALA A 32 14.11 -4.11 -10.19
C ALA A 32 13.45 -5.38 -9.59
N TYR A 33 12.60 -5.22 -8.57
CA TYR A 33 11.89 -6.34 -7.95
C TYR A 33 10.74 -6.85 -8.83
N LYS A 34 10.09 -5.97 -9.61
CA LYS A 34 9.11 -6.38 -10.62
C LYS A 34 9.76 -7.30 -11.66
N ARG A 35 10.96 -6.94 -12.15
CA ARG A 35 11.73 -7.77 -13.10
C ARG A 35 12.18 -9.09 -12.49
N TYR A 36 12.62 -9.08 -11.23
CA TYR A 36 12.93 -10.31 -10.50
C TYR A 36 11.73 -11.26 -10.46
N LEU A 37 10.55 -10.75 -10.07
CA LEU A 37 9.33 -11.55 -9.99
C LEU A 37 8.90 -12.07 -11.38
N SER A 38 9.00 -11.27 -12.45
CA SER A 38 8.60 -11.72 -13.79
C SER A 38 9.47 -12.88 -14.24
N ASN A 39 10.79 -12.78 -14.04
CA ASN A 39 11.73 -13.84 -14.40
C ASN A 39 11.52 -15.09 -13.53
N TYR A 40 11.26 -14.91 -12.24
CA TYR A 40 10.97 -16.00 -11.32
C TYR A 40 9.73 -16.79 -11.76
N PHE A 41 8.61 -16.10 -12.05
CA PHE A 41 7.40 -16.77 -12.54
C PHE A 41 7.61 -17.41 -13.91
N GLN A 42 8.37 -16.76 -14.79
CA GLN A 42 8.70 -17.32 -16.10
C GLN A 42 9.45 -18.65 -15.99
N GLN A 43 10.47 -18.71 -15.13
CA GLN A 43 11.27 -19.91 -14.89
C GLN A 43 10.47 -21.00 -14.16
N ALA A 44 9.76 -20.63 -13.08
CA ALA A 44 9.00 -21.58 -12.28
C ALA A 44 7.85 -22.24 -13.04
N LEU A 45 7.27 -21.54 -14.03
CA LEU A 45 6.17 -22.04 -14.85
C LEU A 45 6.63 -22.57 -16.23
N GLY A 46 7.93 -22.52 -16.55
CA GLY A 46 8.46 -23.00 -17.84
C GLY A 46 8.02 -22.18 -19.06
N LEU A 47 7.72 -20.89 -18.89
CA LEU A 47 7.19 -20.02 -19.94
C LEU A 47 8.32 -19.36 -20.75
N PHE A 48 9.12 -20.16 -21.47
CA PHE A 48 10.33 -19.65 -22.14
C PHE A 48 10.05 -18.74 -23.34
N ALA A 49 8.96 -18.95 -24.07
CA ALA A 49 8.66 -18.22 -25.31
C ALA A 49 7.76 -16.99 -25.12
N THR A 50 7.14 -16.81 -23.95
CA THR A 50 6.19 -15.71 -23.69
C THR A 50 6.62 -14.90 -22.46
N PRO A 51 6.75 -13.56 -22.58
CA PRO A 51 7.08 -12.74 -21.44
C PRO A 51 5.90 -12.71 -20.45
N VAL A 52 6.18 -13.01 -19.18
CA VAL A 52 5.18 -12.94 -18.10
C VAL A 52 4.93 -11.48 -17.72
N ARG A 53 3.69 -11.02 -17.89
CA ARG A 53 3.28 -9.67 -17.47
C ARG A 53 2.83 -9.69 -16.01
N LEU A 54 3.34 -8.74 -15.23
CA LEU A 54 2.91 -8.56 -13.84
C LEU A 54 1.96 -7.38 -13.73
N SER A 55 0.82 -7.61 -13.07
CA SER A 55 -0.08 -6.56 -12.63
C SER A 55 -0.15 -6.55 -11.10
N PHE A 56 -0.19 -5.37 -10.51
CA PHE A 56 -0.25 -5.20 -9.06
C PHE A 56 -1.58 -4.59 -8.68
N SER A 57 -2.35 -5.31 -7.86
CA SER A 57 -3.65 -4.84 -7.38
C SER A 57 -3.57 -4.56 -5.89
N VAL A 58 -3.85 -3.30 -5.53
CA VAL A 58 -4.02 -2.87 -4.14
C VAL A 58 -5.47 -3.11 -3.76
N LYS A 59 -5.71 -3.64 -2.57
CA LYS A 59 -7.07 -3.77 -2.05
C LYS A 59 -7.62 -2.37 -1.77
N GLU A 60 -8.73 -2.02 -2.41
CA GLU A 60 -9.45 -0.79 -2.11
C GLU A 60 -9.92 -0.79 -0.65
N ASN A 61 -9.79 0.37 0.00
CA ASN A 61 -10.28 0.55 1.36
C ASN A 61 -11.72 1.09 1.30
N PRO A 62 -12.75 0.31 1.64
CA PRO A 62 -14.15 0.74 1.57
C PRO A 62 -14.50 1.89 2.54
N TYR A 63 -13.56 2.31 3.39
CA TYR A 63 -13.73 3.40 4.33
C TYR A 63 -12.95 4.66 3.97
N GLU A 64 -12.24 4.67 2.84
CA GLU A 64 -11.44 5.81 2.40
C GLU A 64 -12.32 7.03 2.10
N ASN A 65 -13.52 6.79 1.56
CA ASN A 65 -14.49 7.84 1.21
C ASN A 65 -15.61 8.02 2.24
N ARG A 66 -15.54 7.37 3.42
CA ARG A 66 -16.44 7.72 4.51
C ARG A 66 -16.06 9.11 5.01
N HIS A 67 -16.92 10.10 4.77
CA HIS A 67 -16.78 11.43 5.38
C HIS A 67 -16.41 11.29 6.85
N ALA A 68 -15.44 12.08 7.30
CA ALA A 68 -14.90 12.03 8.64
C ALA A 68 -16.05 11.94 9.65
N ARG A 69 -16.17 10.78 10.31
CA ARG A 69 -17.16 10.54 11.35
C ARG A 69 -17.06 11.74 12.31
N ARG A 70 -18.17 12.46 12.55
CA ARG A 70 -18.19 13.58 13.50
C ARG A 70 -17.47 13.11 14.77
N LEU A 71 -16.39 13.79 15.14
CA LEU A 71 -15.57 13.40 16.29
C LEU A 71 -16.50 13.24 17.50
N THR A 72 -16.38 12.12 18.20
CA THR A 72 -17.12 11.94 19.44
C THR A 72 -16.70 13.03 20.43
N PRO A 73 -17.57 13.45 21.38
CA PRO A 73 -17.24 14.51 22.33
C PRO A 73 -15.89 14.29 23.04
N LEU A 74 -15.61 13.02 23.40
CA LEU A 74 -14.35 12.61 24.00
C LEU A 74 -13.13 12.81 23.08
N GLN A 75 -13.27 12.51 21.79
CA GLN A 75 -12.21 12.70 20.80
C GLN A 75 -11.91 14.18 20.56
N LYS A 76 -12.93 15.04 20.52
CA LYS A 76 -12.75 16.51 20.43
C LYS A 76 -11.94 17.04 21.61
N HIS A 77 -12.34 16.68 22.83
CA HIS A 77 -11.66 17.11 24.05
C HIS A 77 -10.19 16.64 24.08
N LYS A 78 -9.92 15.40 23.68
CA LYS A 78 -8.54 14.87 23.59
C LYS A 78 -7.71 15.63 22.55
N GLN A 79 -8.29 16.02 21.43
CA GLN A 79 -7.63 16.78 20.37
C GLN A 79 -7.36 18.23 20.79
N GLU A 80 -8.30 18.89 21.45
CA GLU A 80 -8.12 20.23 22.04
C GLU A 80 -7.01 20.24 23.09
N LYS A 81 -7.01 19.26 23.99
CA LYS A 81 -5.98 19.12 25.03
C LYS A 81 -4.59 18.86 24.42
N ALA A 82 -4.52 18.07 23.35
CA ALA A 82 -3.27 17.83 22.61
C ALA A 82 -2.78 19.11 21.90
N ARG A 83 -3.69 19.88 21.28
CA ARG A 83 -3.37 21.17 20.63
C ARG A 83 -2.87 22.20 21.65
N ALA A 84 -3.53 22.33 22.79
CA ALA A 84 -3.13 23.24 23.87
C ALA A 84 -1.73 22.90 24.43
N ARG A 85 -1.43 21.60 24.59
CA ARG A 85 -0.10 21.13 25.01
C ARG A 85 0.99 21.46 23.98
N GLY A 86 0.69 21.38 22.69
CA GLY A 86 1.64 21.72 21.62
C GLY A 86 1.96 23.22 21.52
N GLN A 87 0.98 24.09 21.79
CA GLN A 87 1.16 25.55 21.75
C GLN A 87 1.96 26.08 22.96
N GLY A 88 1.82 25.46 24.14
CA GLY A 88 2.65 25.81 25.30
C GLY A 88 4.13 25.41 25.14
N ALA A 89 4.41 24.34 24.40
CA ALA A 89 5.77 23.86 24.14
C ALA A 89 6.53 24.73 23.12
N SER A 90 5.84 25.29 22.13
CA SER A 90 6.46 26.23 21.16
C SER A 90 6.70 27.62 21.75
N ALA A 91 5.83 28.08 22.67
CA ALA A 91 5.98 29.35 23.38
C ALA A 91 7.17 29.35 24.37
N ARG A 92 7.47 28.21 25.02
CA ARG A 92 8.62 28.07 25.93
C ARG A 92 9.97 27.95 25.22
N ARG A 93 10.00 27.58 23.95
CA ARG A 93 11.24 27.36 23.17
C ARG A 93 11.79 28.64 22.52
N ARG A 94 11.09 29.78 22.68
CA ARG A 94 11.44 31.10 22.13
C ARG A 94 11.90 32.10 23.22
N ARG A 95 12.21 31.61 24.43
CA ARG A 95 12.82 32.40 25.51
C ARG A 95 14.25 31.94 25.76
#